data_AF-A0A3P6Q3L1-F1
#
_entry.id   AF-A0A3P6Q3L1-F1
#
_cell.length_a   1.000
_cell.length_b   1.000
_cell.length_c   1.000
_cell.angle_alpha   90.00
_cell.angle_beta   90.00
_cell.angle_gamma   90.00
#
_symmetry.space_group_name_H-M   'P 1'
#
loop_
_entity.id
_entity.type
_entity.pdbx_description
1 polymer ?
#
loop_
_entity_poly.entity_id
_entity_poly.type
_entity_poly.pdbx_seq_one_letter_code
_entity_poly.pdbx_strand_id
1 'polypeptide(L)'
;MAQKRQDIQGIRGWAIALVVTFHFFPAYCPNGYVGVDMFFVVSGFLMAMIITRMEMTASSYLNYYYRSFRIKRILPLYYMTSAAILLYVVLRLPSFRSINFPSSRKAVLLITNIRLSENDPVMDYEKMLQLSNADDLFTHTWSLSVEMQWYLLAPLLFFVQNLIPLRRTIFLLGITFTSLGFYLATDSNAAFYNTFARMWQFCFGIIAFVSSENVSFPTYTAVIITPVIYHPHPSLAFFYPP
;
A
#
# COMPACT_ATOMS: atom_id res chain seq x y z
N MET A 1 6.22 21.78 11.85
CA MET A 1 6.09 20.30 11.69
C MET A 1 4.92 20.03 10.77
N ALA A 2 5.07 19.25 9.70
CA ALA A 2 3.93 18.87 8.85
C ALA A 2 2.89 18.10 9.70
N GLN A 3 1.68 18.63 9.78
CA GLN A 3 0.59 18.05 10.57
C GLN A 3 0.29 16.64 10.06
N LYS A 4 0.34 15.65 10.96
CA LYS A 4 0.06 14.26 10.63
C LYS A 4 -1.44 14.13 10.33
N ARG A 5 -1.79 13.74 9.11
CA ARG A 5 -3.17 13.48 8.65
C ARG A 5 -3.78 12.31 9.43
N GLN A 6 -4.40 12.63 10.57
CA GLN A 6 -4.99 11.64 11.50
C GLN A 6 -6.16 10.90 10.87
N ASP A 7 -6.94 11.60 10.04
CA ASP A 7 -7.99 11.04 9.18
C ASP A 7 -7.48 9.83 8.37
N ILE A 8 -6.37 9.99 7.67
CA ILE A 8 -5.82 8.93 6.82
C ILE A 8 -5.27 7.77 7.67
N GLN A 9 -4.66 8.07 8.83
CA GLN A 9 -4.22 7.01 9.74
C GLN A 9 -5.40 6.26 10.35
N GLY A 10 -6.53 6.92 10.61
CA GLY A 10 -7.78 6.30 11.06
C GLY A 10 -8.33 5.30 10.04
N ILE A 11 -8.37 5.68 8.76
CA ILE A 11 -8.78 4.77 7.67
C ILE A 11 -7.87 3.54 7.60
N ARG A 12 -6.55 3.72 7.74
CA ARG A 12 -5.61 2.58 7.80
C ARG A 12 -5.86 1.71 9.02
N GLY A 13 -6.14 2.30 10.18
CA GLY A 13 -6.50 1.55 11.39
C GLY A 13 -7.74 0.68 11.18
N TRP A 14 -8.78 1.23 10.56
CA TRP A 14 -9.98 0.48 10.17
C TRP A 14 -9.68 -0.65 9.19
N ALA A 15 -8.86 -0.38 8.17
CA ALA A 15 -8.43 -1.40 7.23
C ALA A 15 -7.68 -2.56 7.92
N ILE A 16 -6.82 -2.29 8.90
CA ILE A 16 -6.17 -3.35 9.72
C ILE A 16 -7.22 -4.11 10.51
N ALA A 17 -8.12 -3.41 11.19
CA ALA A 17 -9.13 -4.03 12.04
C ALA A 17 -10.02 -5.00 11.24
N LEU A 18 -10.42 -4.64 10.02
CA LEU A 18 -11.16 -5.52 9.11
C LEU A 18 -10.37 -6.78 8.77
N VAL A 19 -9.10 -6.65 8.39
CA VAL A 19 -8.25 -7.80 8.03
C VAL A 19 -8.02 -8.72 9.23
N VAL A 20 -7.71 -8.15 10.40
CA VAL A 20 -7.50 -8.93 11.63
C VAL A 20 -8.79 -9.66 12.02
N THR A 21 -9.93 -8.95 12.02
CA THR A 21 -11.22 -9.57 12.38
C THR A 21 -11.59 -10.69 11.41
N PHE A 22 -11.33 -10.52 10.11
CA PHE A 22 -11.55 -11.57 9.12
C PHE A 22 -10.74 -12.84 9.40
N HIS A 23 -9.49 -12.73 9.84
CA HIS A 23 -8.66 -13.91 10.13
C HIS A 23 -9.04 -14.62 11.43
N PHE A 24 -9.42 -13.88 12.48
CA PHE A 24 -9.78 -14.48 13.78
C PHE A 24 -11.27 -14.84 13.91
N PHE A 25 -12.13 -14.12 13.20
CA PHE A 25 -13.59 -14.18 13.32
C PHE A 25 -14.27 -14.14 11.94
N PRO A 26 -13.95 -15.06 11.01
CA PRO A 26 -14.41 -14.99 9.62
C PRO A 26 -15.94 -15.00 9.48
N ALA A 27 -16.66 -15.68 10.40
CA ALA A 27 -18.12 -15.69 10.41
C ALA A 27 -18.76 -14.31 10.66
N TYR A 28 -18.08 -13.43 11.40
CA TYR A 28 -18.56 -12.09 11.74
C TYR A 28 -18.15 -11.03 10.72
N CYS A 29 -17.05 -11.27 9.97
CA CYS A 29 -16.54 -10.33 8.98
C CYS A 29 -16.03 -11.06 7.72
N PRO A 30 -16.91 -11.75 6.96
CA PRO A 30 -16.49 -12.60 5.84
C PRO A 30 -15.81 -11.81 4.71
N ASN A 31 -16.10 -10.52 4.60
CA ASN A 31 -15.52 -9.62 3.60
C ASN A 31 -14.41 -8.72 4.16
N GLY A 32 -13.86 -9.00 5.35
CA GLY A 32 -12.83 -8.15 5.96
C GLY A 32 -11.49 -8.14 5.20
N TYR A 33 -11.28 -9.07 4.26
CA TYR A 33 -10.16 -9.03 3.31
C TYR A 33 -10.16 -7.75 2.44
N VAL A 34 -11.30 -7.09 2.25
CA VAL A 34 -11.41 -5.77 1.58
C VAL A 34 -10.58 -4.70 2.27
N GLY A 35 -10.23 -4.89 3.56
CA GLY A 35 -9.28 -4.02 4.24
C GLY A 35 -7.92 -3.94 3.54
N VAL A 36 -7.46 -4.99 2.86
CA VAL A 36 -6.23 -4.95 2.04
C VAL A 36 -6.39 -3.99 0.86
N ASP A 37 -7.54 -4.03 0.20
CA ASP A 37 -7.84 -3.15 -0.94
C ASP A 37 -7.87 -1.68 -0.50
N MET A 38 -8.50 -1.40 0.66
CA MET A 38 -8.49 -0.07 1.28
C MET A 38 -7.05 0.39 1.59
N PHE A 39 -6.20 -0.51 2.07
CA PHE A 39 -4.79 -0.22 2.33
C PHE A 39 -4.05 0.23 1.07
N PHE A 40 -4.21 -0.50 -0.03
CA PHE A 40 -3.56 -0.16 -1.30
C PHE A 40 -4.07 1.16 -1.87
N VAL A 41 -5.39 1.43 -1.79
CA VAL A 41 -5.96 2.74 -2.16
C VAL A 41 -5.34 3.87 -1.33
N VAL A 42 -5.30 3.73 -0.01
CA VAL A 42 -4.70 4.76 0.87
C VAL A 42 -3.20 4.94 0.61
N SER A 43 -2.48 3.86 0.32
CA SER A 43 -1.06 3.93 -0.03
C SER A 43 -0.85 4.65 -1.35
N GLY A 44 -1.70 4.43 -2.36
CA GLY A 44 -1.71 5.21 -3.60
C GLY A 44 -1.97 6.70 -3.39
N PHE A 45 -2.95 7.05 -2.55
CA PHE A 45 -3.27 8.43 -2.20
C PHE A 45 -2.09 9.16 -1.52
N LEU A 46 -1.52 8.54 -0.49
CA LEU A 46 -0.39 9.11 0.24
C LEU A 46 0.86 9.21 -0.65
N MET A 47 1.04 8.26 -1.56
CA MET A 47 2.13 8.27 -2.51
C MET A 47 1.99 9.43 -3.50
N ALA A 48 0.80 9.67 -4.03
CA ALA A 48 0.50 10.82 -4.88
C ALA A 48 0.81 12.15 -4.18
N MET A 49 0.40 12.29 -2.91
CA MET A 49 0.68 13.48 -2.11
C MET A 49 2.17 13.79 -1.97
N ILE A 50 3.02 12.75 -1.94
CA ILE A 50 4.47 12.92 -1.84
C ILE A 50 5.07 13.23 -3.22
N ILE A 51 4.75 12.43 -4.24
CA ILE A 51 5.35 12.59 -5.59
C ILE A 51 4.96 13.92 -6.23
N THR A 52 3.70 14.34 -6.11
CA THR A 52 3.21 15.59 -6.75
C THR A 52 3.89 16.85 -6.22
N ARG A 53 4.48 16.78 -5.03
CA ARG A 53 5.25 17.86 -4.40
C ARG A 53 6.76 17.75 -4.62
N MET A 54 7.19 16.70 -5.31
CA MET A 54 8.59 16.39 -5.57
C MET A 54 9.00 16.92 -6.94
N GLU A 55 10.18 17.53 -7.04
CA GLU A 55 10.78 17.83 -8.34
C GLU A 55 11.23 16.55 -9.06
N MET A 56 11.10 16.52 -10.39
CA MET A 56 11.46 15.34 -11.18
C MET A 56 12.95 15.30 -11.55
N THR A 57 13.82 15.38 -10.55
CA THR A 57 15.28 15.26 -10.72
C THR A 57 15.80 13.97 -10.11
N ALA A 58 16.87 13.39 -10.65
CA ALA A 58 17.46 12.16 -10.13
C ALA A 58 17.82 12.25 -8.62
N SER A 59 18.29 13.43 -8.18
CA SER A 59 18.54 13.73 -6.76
C SER A 59 17.26 13.69 -5.93
N SER A 60 16.17 14.28 -6.43
CA SER A 60 14.86 14.23 -5.76
C SER A 60 14.28 12.82 -5.69
N TYR A 61 14.49 11.97 -6.70
CA TYR A 61 14.12 10.55 -6.63
C TYR A 61 14.91 9.80 -5.55
N LEU A 62 16.25 9.97 -5.51
CA LEU A 62 17.08 9.33 -4.49
C LEU A 62 16.71 9.83 -3.09
N ASN A 63 16.46 11.13 -2.97
CA ASN A 63 15.99 11.77 -1.75
C ASN A 63 14.59 11.28 -1.38
N TYR A 64 13.70 11.03 -2.35
CA TYR A 64 12.40 10.41 -2.12
C TYR A 64 12.54 8.99 -1.59
N TYR A 65 13.42 8.14 -2.11
CA TYR A 65 13.63 6.81 -1.54
C TYR A 65 14.25 6.89 -0.14
N TYR A 66 15.24 7.76 0.05
CA TYR A 66 15.94 7.91 1.32
C TYR A 66 15.10 8.61 2.41
N ARG A 67 14.26 9.57 2.03
CA ARG A 67 13.33 10.32 2.90
C ARG A 67 11.92 9.78 2.90
N SER A 68 11.61 8.79 2.05
CA SER A 68 10.34 8.08 2.13
C SER A 68 10.23 7.54 3.53
N PHE A 69 9.43 8.24 4.33
CA PHE A 69 9.24 7.98 5.75
C PHE A 69 8.83 6.53 6.01
N ARG A 70 8.35 5.84 4.98
CA ARG A 70 8.02 4.42 4.91
C ARG A 70 9.23 3.51 5.15
N ILE A 71 10.32 3.68 4.41
CA ILE A 71 11.51 2.81 4.52
C ILE A 71 12.11 2.91 5.92
N LYS A 72 12.27 4.12 6.45
CA LYS A 72 12.86 4.36 7.78
C LYS A 72 11.93 4.04 8.96
N ARG A 73 10.61 3.89 8.75
CA ARG A 73 9.63 3.59 9.82
C ARG A 73 9.11 2.16 9.78
N ILE A 74 8.92 1.58 8.59
CA ILE A 74 8.27 0.28 8.40
C ILE A 74 9.31 -0.84 8.33
N LEU A 75 10.38 -0.68 7.54
CA LEU A 75 11.35 -1.76 7.34
C LEU A 75 12.09 -2.19 8.62
N PRO A 76 12.51 -1.30 9.55
CA PRO A 76 13.17 -1.75 10.77
C PRO A 76 12.28 -2.69 11.59
N LEU A 77 11.02 -2.32 11.80
CA LEU A 77 10.07 -3.13 12.56
C LEU A 77 9.73 -4.43 11.81
N TYR A 78 9.59 -4.35 10.49
CA TYR A 78 9.34 -5.51 9.63
C TYR A 78 10.46 -6.56 9.69
N TYR A 79 11.71 -6.13 9.54
CA TYR A 79 12.87 -7.02 9.59
C TYR A 79 13.11 -7.55 11.00
N MET A 80 12.91 -6.73 12.02
CA MET A 80 12.97 -7.19 13.42
C MET A 80 11.93 -8.26 13.71
N THR A 81 10.68 -8.06 13.26
CA THR A 81 9.59 -9.04 13.43
C THR A 81 9.88 -10.31 12.64
N SER A 82 10.34 -10.18 11.39
CA SER A 82 10.75 -11.30 10.54
C SER A 82 11.87 -12.13 11.18
N ALA A 83 12.87 -11.47 11.77
CA ALA A 83 13.97 -12.13 12.46
C ALA A 83 13.48 -12.84 13.73
N ALA A 84 12.58 -12.23 14.50
CA ALA A 84 11.99 -12.85 15.69
C ALA A 84 11.16 -14.09 15.34
N ILE A 85 10.36 -14.04 14.27
CA ILE A 85 9.60 -15.20 13.76
C ILE A 85 10.55 -16.31 13.33
N LEU A 86 11.59 -15.99 12.55
CA LEU A 86 12.57 -16.98 12.12
C LEU A 86 13.29 -17.63 13.30
N LEU A 87 13.71 -16.82 14.28
CA LEU A 87 14.34 -17.31 15.51
C LEU A 87 13.41 -18.24 16.28
N TYR A 88 12.13 -17.89 16.41
CA TYR A 88 11.13 -18.72 17.05
C TYR A 88 10.95 -20.05 16.32
N VAL A 89 10.87 -20.05 14.98
CA VAL A 89 10.79 -21.28 14.17
C VAL A 89 12.02 -22.17 14.39
N VAL A 90 13.21 -21.57 14.38
CA VAL A 90 14.47 -22.30 14.60
C VAL A 90 14.49 -22.94 15.99
N LEU A 91 14.09 -22.21 17.03
CA LEU A 91 14.22 -22.69 18.42
C LEU A 91 13.08 -23.59 18.88
N ARG A 92 11.85 -23.38 18.39
CA ARG A 92 10.62 -23.98 18.95
C ARG A 92 9.83 -24.83 17.97
N LEU A 93 9.95 -24.62 16.65
CA LEU A 93 9.13 -25.29 15.65
C LEU A 93 9.97 -26.02 14.58
N PRO A 94 10.73 -27.08 14.94
CA PRO A 94 11.62 -27.76 14.01
C PRO A 94 10.91 -28.35 12.78
N SER A 95 9.67 -28.83 12.93
CA SER A 95 8.85 -29.35 11.83
C SER A 95 8.43 -28.28 10.81
N PHE A 96 8.43 -27.00 11.19
CA PHE A 96 8.00 -25.87 10.33
C PHE A 96 9.16 -25.27 9.52
N ARG A 97 10.41 -25.68 9.78
CA ARG A 97 11.62 -25.08 9.17
C ARG A 97 11.66 -25.22 7.64
N SER A 98 11.22 -26.36 7.10
CA SER A 98 11.27 -26.64 5.66
C SER A 98 10.44 -25.64 4.83
N ILE A 99 9.28 -25.23 5.35
CA ILE A 99 8.38 -24.26 4.72
C ILE A 99 8.85 -22.82 4.99
N ASN A 100 9.19 -22.51 6.24
CA ASN A 100 9.47 -21.13 6.66
C ASN A 100 10.85 -20.59 6.25
N PHE A 101 11.84 -21.45 5.98
CA PHE A 101 13.16 -20.99 5.52
C PHE A 101 13.11 -20.39 4.10
N PRO A 102 12.48 -21.03 3.10
CA PRO A 102 12.20 -20.40 1.82
C PRO A 102 11.36 -19.11 1.95
N SER A 103 10.28 -19.13 2.74
CA SER A 103 9.40 -17.97 2.89
C SER A 103 10.09 -16.79 3.57
N SER A 104 10.95 -17.03 4.57
CA SER A 104 11.73 -15.96 5.21
C SER A 104 12.72 -15.29 4.25
N ARG A 105 13.36 -16.05 3.35
CA ARG A 105 14.22 -15.48 2.30
C ARG A 105 13.43 -14.56 1.37
N LYS A 106 12.23 -14.98 0.96
CA LYS A 106 11.34 -14.13 0.16
C LYS A 106 10.88 -12.89 0.93
N ALA A 107 10.61 -13.03 2.22
CA ALA A 107 10.20 -11.92 3.08
C ALA A 107 11.31 -10.87 3.19
N VAL A 108 12.57 -11.31 3.36
CA VAL A 108 13.73 -10.41 3.38
C VAL A 108 13.85 -9.65 2.06
N LEU A 109 13.65 -10.34 0.95
CA LEU A 109 13.71 -9.79 -0.41
C LEU A 109 12.46 -9.00 -0.82
N LEU A 110 11.42 -8.93 0.01
CA LEU A 110 10.14 -8.28 -0.28
C LEU A 110 9.47 -8.80 -1.57
N ILE A 111 9.50 -10.13 -1.76
CA ILE A 111 8.93 -10.85 -2.91
C ILE A 111 8.03 -12.01 -2.49
N THR A 112 7.45 -11.96 -1.29
CA THR A 112 6.55 -13.03 -0.81
C THR A 112 5.27 -13.17 -1.63
N ASN A 113 4.92 -12.14 -2.39
CA ASN A 113 3.80 -12.17 -3.32
C ASN A 113 4.12 -12.81 -4.69
N ILE A 114 5.39 -13.19 -4.94
CA ILE A 114 5.81 -13.80 -6.20
C ILE A 114 5.90 -15.31 -6.02
N ARG A 115 5.18 -16.03 -6.89
CA ARG A 115 5.28 -17.48 -7.04
C ARG A 115 6.54 -17.80 -7.84
N LEU A 116 7.51 -18.48 -7.23
CA LEU A 116 8.78 -18.85 -7.85
C LEU A 116 8.78 -20.30 -8.36
N SER A 117 7.83 -21.12 -7.94
CA SER A 117 7.69 -22.52 -8.35
C SER A 117 6.22 -22.95 -8.37
N GLU A 118 5.88 -23.97 -9.13
CA GLU A 118 4.55 -24.60 -9.08
C GLU A 118 4.26 -25.22 -7.71
N ASN A 119 5.27 -25.68 -6.99
CA ASN A 119 5.11 -26.30 -5.66
C ASN A 119 5.25 -25.30 -4.50
N ASP A 120 5.14 -24.01 -4.79
CA ASP A 120 5.37 -22.95 -3.82
C ASP A 120 4.22 -22.86 -2.81
N PRO A 121 4.47 -23.17 -1.52
CA PRO A 121 3.40 -23.23 -0.51
C PRO A 121 2.84 -21.84 -0.15
N VAL A 122 3.50 -20.77 -0.59
CA VAL A 122 3.26 -19.37 -0.19
C VAL A 122 1.94 -18.80 -0.76
N MET A 123 1.28 -19.51 -1.67
CA MET A 123 0.28 -18.92 -2.57
C MET A 123 -1.04 -19.70 -2.59
N ASP A 124 -1.46 -20.25 -1.46
CA ASP A 124 -2.73 -20.97 -1.33
C ASP A 124 -3.64 -20.25 -0.33
N TYR A 125 -4.37 -19.23 -0.82
CA TYR A 125 -5.20 -18.36 0.00
C TYR A 125 -6.21 -19.12 0.87
N GLU A 126 -6.75 -20.25 0.38
CA GLU A 126 -7.68 -21.08 1.16
C GLU A 126 -7.00 -21.74 2.36
N LYS A 127 -5.73 -22.17 2.22
CA LYS A 127 -4.94 -22.67 3.35
C LYS A 127 -4.62 -21.55 4.36
N MET A 128 -4.50 -20.31 3.91
CA MET A 128 -4.26 -19.15 4.79
C MET A 128 -5.46 -18.79 5.67
N LEU A 129 -6.68 -19.10 5.26
CA LEU A 129 -7.89 -18.85 6.04
C LEU A 129 -8.09 -19.86 7.17
N GLN A 130 -7.46 -21.02 7.07
CA GLN A 130 -7.54 -22.07 8.08
C GLN A 130 -6.36 -21.94 9.04
N LEU A 131 -6.60 -21.35 10.21
CA LEU A 131 -5.60 -21.23 11.29
C LEU A 131 -4.92 -22.57 11.64
N SER A 132 -5.62 -23.70 11.43
CA SER A 132 -5.10 -25.06 11.65
C SER A 132 -4.07 -25.53 10.62
N ASN A 133 -3.94 -24.85 9.47
CA ASN A 133 -3.03 -25.19 8.37
C ASN A 133 -2.05 -24.04 8.03
N ALA A 134 -1.91 -23.07 8.94
CA ALA A 134 -1.04 -21.90 8.78
C ALA A 134 0.43 -22.23 9.04
N ASP A 135 0.99 -23.13 8.22
CA ASP A 135 2.37 -23.61 8.39
C ASP A 135 3.42 -22.59 7.93
N ASP A 136 3.05 -21.64 7.06
CA ASP A 136 3.91 -20.55 6.63
C ASP A 136 3.65 -19.27 7.44
N LEU A 137 4.54 -18.97 8.39
CA LEU A 137 4.44 -17.80 9.27
C LEU A 137 4.80 -16.49 8.58
N PHE A 138 5.40 -16.53 7.39
CA PHE A 138 5.71 -15.34 6.59
C PHE A 138 4.63 -15.03 5.56
N THR A 139 3.58 -15.83 5.48
CA THR A 139 2.54 -15.69 4.45
C THR A 139 1.92 -14.29 4.42
N HIS A 140 1.69 -13.65 5.59
CA HIS A 140 1.07 -12.33 5.68
C HIS A 140 1.94 -11.17 5.17
N THR A 141 3.23 -11.39 4.85
CA THR A 141 4.12 -10.33 4.37
C THR A 141 3.93 -10.00 2.88
N TRP A 142 3.07 -10.74 2.18
CA TRP A 142 2.82 -10.56 0.75
C TRP A 142 2.28 -9.15 0.43
N SER A 143 1.36 -8.63 1.23
CA SER A 143 0.71 -7.33 0.97
C SER A 143 1.70 -6.18 1.14
N LEU A 144 2.59 -6.29 2.12
CA LEU A 144 3.69 -5.34 2.29
C LEU A 144 4.69 -5.44 1.14
N SER A 145 4.96 -6.66 0.63
CA SER A 145 5.82 -6.83 -0.55
C SER A 145 5.24 -6.12 -1.78
N VAL A 146 3.93 -6.26 -2.03
CA VAL A 146 3.20 -5.52 -3.08
C VAL A 146 3.30 -4.01 -2.87
N GLU A 147 3.08 -3.53 -1.65
CA GLU A 147 3.18 -2.10 -1.31
C GLU A 147 4.59 -1.54 -1.56
N MET A 148 5.64 -2.29 -1.18
CA MET A 148 7.02 -1.88 -1.39
C MET A 148 7.42 -1.89 -2.88
N GLN A 149 6.96 -2.88 -3.64
CA GLN A 149 7.11 -2.91 -5.10
C GLN A 149 6.40 -1.73 -5.74
N TRP A 150 5.19 -1.39 -5.29
CA TRP A 150 4.48 -0.20 -5.74
C TRP A 150 5.25 1.09 -5.46
N TYR A 151 5.90 1.23 -4.29
CA TYR A 151 6.73 2.40 -4.00
C TYR A 151 7.92 2.57 -4.94
N LEU A 152 8.40 1.49 -5.56
CA LEU A 152 9.41 1.54 -6.62
C LEU A 152 8.79 1.91 -7.99
N LEU A 153 7.59 1.41 -8.27
CA LEU A 153 6.90 1.58 -9.55
C LEU A 153 6.23 2.94 -9.70
N ALA A 154 5.68 3.51 -8.63
CA ALA A 154 4.92 4.76 -8.67
C ALA A 154 5.74 5.97 -9.18
N PRO A 155 7.00 6.19 -8.76
CA PRO A 155 7.81 7.28 -9.32
C PRO A 155 8.06 7.09 -10.83
N LEU A 156 8.28 5.85 -11.30
CA LEU A 156 8.40 5.52 -12.73
C LEU A 156 7.08 5.77 -13.48
N LEU A 157 5.94 5.45 -12.87
CA LEU A 157 4.62 5.71 -13.43
C LEU A 157 4.42 7.21 -13.70
N PHE A 158 4.77 8.07 -12.74
CA PHE A 158 4.72 9.52 -12.92
C PHE A 158 5.75 10.02 -13.93
N PHE A 159 6.94 9.43 -13.98
CA PHE A 159 7.93 9.74 -15.01
C PHE A 159 7.38 9.50 -16.42
N VAL A 160 6.87 8.29 -16.68
CA VAL A 160 6.26 7.92 -17.98
C VAL A 160 5.05 8.80 -18.30
N GLN A 161 4.19 9.07 -17.30
CA GLN A 161 3.01 9.92 -17.46
C GLN A 161 3.36 11.34 -17.93
N ASN A 162 4.54 11.87 -17.60
CA ASN A 162 4.98 13.19 -18.04
C ASN A 162 5.68 13.19 -19.40
N LEU A 163 6.04 12.02 -19.95
CA LEU A 163 6.52 11.88 -21.32
C LEU A 163 5.38 11.77 -22.34
N ILE A 164 4.19 11.40 -21.89
CA ILE A 164 3.02 11.19 -22.74
C ILE A 164 2.15 12.46 -22.70
N PRO A 165 1.74 13.04 -23.84
CA PRO A 165 0.93 14.26 -23.90
C PRO A 165 -0.56 14.01 -23.55
N LEU A 166 -0.83 13.06 -22.66
CA LEU A 166 -2.17 12.70 -22.22
C LEU A 166 -2.45 13.33 -20.85
N ARG A 167 -3.71 13.78 -20.63
CA ARG A 167 -4.13 14.26 -19.31
C ARG A 167 -3.85 13.16 -18.26
N ARG A 168 -3.20 13.53 -17.15
CA ARG A 168 -2.82 12.60 -16.06
C ARG A 168 -3.96 11.67 -15.66
N THR A 169 -5.17 12.20 -15.49
CA THR A 169 -6.34 11.41 -15.12
C THR A 169 -6.68 10.34 -16.16
N ILE A 170 -6.62 10.65 -17.45
CA ILE A 170 -6.91 9.68 -18.53
C ILE A 170 -5.83 8.60 -18.56
N PHE A 171 -4.56 8.98 -18.42
CA PHE A 171 -3.45 8.03 -18.30
C PHE A 171 -3.65 7.05 -17.13
N LEU A 172 -3.95 7.59 -15.94
CA LEU A 172 -4.19 6.78 -14.74
C LEU A 172 -5.43 5.90 -14.85
N LEU A 173 -6.51 6.37 -15.47
CA LEU A 173 -7.70 5.56 -15.76
C LEU A 173 -7.36 4.41 -16.70
N GLY A 174 -6.55 4.65 -17.75
CA GLY A 174 -6.06 3.60 -18.64
C GLY A 174 -5.35 2.48 -17.86
N ILE A 175 -4.38 2.83 -17.01
CA ILE A 175 -3.68 1.88 -16.15
C ILE A 175 -4.64 1.16 -15.18
N THR A 176 -5.59 1.89 -14.61
CA THR A 176 -6.60 1.33 -13.69
C THR A 176 -7.43 0.25 -14.38
N PHE A 177 -7.98 0.53 -15.55
CA PHE A 177 -8.82 -0.43 -16.28
C PHE A 177 -8.00 -1.57 -16.87
N THR A 178 -6.77 -1.35 -17.33
CA THR A 178 -5.88 -2.43 -17.78
C THR A 178 -5.52 -3.37 -16.63
N SER A 179 -5.15 -2.81 -15.47
CA SER A 179 -4.84 -3.60 -14.27
C SER A 179 -6.05 -4.36 -13.75
N LEU A 180 -7.23 -3.73 -13.70
CA LEU A 180 -8.47 -4.37 -13.31
C LEU A 180 -8.89 -5.47 -14.30
N GLY A 181 -8.76 -5.21 -15.60
CA GLY A 181 -9.01 -6.22 -16.65
C GLY A 181 -8.08 -7.42 -16.50
N PHE A 182 -6.79 -7.18 -16.23
CA PHE A 182 -5.83 -8.25 -15.94
C PHE A 182 -6.18 -9.02 -14.66
N TYR A 183 -6.64 -8.34 -13.61
CA TYR A 183 -7.12 -8.97 -12.38
C TYR A 183 -8.31 -9.91 -12.63
N LEU A 184 -9.29 -9.46 -13.42
CA LEU A 184 -10.50 -10.22 -13.72
C LEU A 184 -10.27 -11.36 -14.72
N ALA A 185 -9.26 -11.25 -15.58
CA ALA A 185 -8.92 -12.26 -16.59
C ALA A 185 -7.97 -13.35 -16.06
N THR A 186 -7.31 -13.12 -14.93
CA THR A 186 -6.36 -14.04 -14.31
C THR A 186 -7.06 -14.90 -13.25
N ASP A 187 -6.56 -16.11 -13.02
CA ASP A 187 -6.99 -16.95 -11.90
C ASP A 187 -7.04 -16.14 -10.58
N SER A 188 -8.10 -16.32 -9.79
CA SER A 188 -8.37 -15.48 -8.62
C SER A 188 -7.23 -15.50 -7.60
N ASN A 189 -6.61 -16.66 -7.42
CA ASN A 189 -5.51 -16.83 -6.47
C ASN A 189 -4.24 -16.14 -7.01
N ALA A 190 -3.90 -16.36 -8.28
CA ALA A 190 -2.75 -15.67 -8.90
C ALA A 190 -2.92 -14.14 -8.95
N ALA A 191 -4.12 -13.65 -9.29
CA ALA A 191 -4.45 -12.24 -9.34
C ALA A 191 -4.37 -11.56 -7.96
N PHE A 192 -4.73 -12.29 -6.90
CA PHE A 192 -4.78 -11.76 -5.53
C PHE A 192 -3.42 -11.24 -5.04
N TYR A 193 -2.31 -11.89 -5.38
CA TYR A 193 -0.95 -11.50 -4.95
C TYR A 193 -0.17 -10.71 -6.01
N ASN A 194 -0.63 -10.71 -7.26
CA ASN A 194 0.12 -10.10 -8.35
C ASN A 194 0.07 -8.56 -8.26
N THR A 195 1.24 -7.94 -8.17
CA THR A 195 1.37 -6.48 -8.07
C THR A 195 0.72 -5.75 -9.24
N PHE A 196 0.89 -6.24 -10.47
CA PHE A 196 0.31 -5.63 -11.67
C PHE A 196 -1.21 -5.78 -11.73
N ALA A 197 -1.74 -6.92 -11.26
CA ALA A 197 -3.19 -7.13 -11.12
C ALA A 197 -3.81 -6.25 -10.02
N ARG A 198 -3.02 -5.81 -9.02
CA ARG A 198 -3.49 -4.95 -7.92
C ARG A 198 -3.25 -3.45 -8.15
N MET A 199 -2.54 -3.06 -9.21
CA MET A 199 -2.22 -1.64 -9.47
C MET A 199 -3.45 -0.73 -9.53
N TRP A 200 -4.60 -1.23 -9.99
CA TRP A 200 -5.83 -0.45 -10.08
C TRP A 200 -6.23 0.20 -8.75
N GLN A 201 -5.96 -0.46 -7.62
CA GLN A 201 -6.28 0.06 -6.28
C GLN A 201 -5.41 1.26 -5.93
N PHE A 202 -4.11 1.15 -6.18
CA PHE A 202 -3.19 2.26 -5.95
C PHE A 202 -3.48 3.43 -6.90
N CYS A 203 -3.77 3.16 -8.17
CA CYS A 203 -4.15 4.18 -9.15
C CYS A 203 -5.45 4.89 -8.75
N PHE A 204 -6.44 4.17 -8.22
CA PHE A 204 -7.66 4.75 -7.69
C PHE A 204 -7.36 5.75 -6.55
N GLY A 205 -6.43 5.39 -5.66
CA GLY A 205 -5.92 6.28 -4.62
C GLY A 205 -5.23 7.54 -5.17
N ILE A 206 -4.41 7.40 -6.21
CA ILE A 206 -3.77 8.55 -6.89
C ILE A 206 -4.83 9.47 -7.50
N ILE A 207 -5.80 8.91 -8.21
CA ILE A 207 -6.89 9.67 -8.84
C ILE A 207 -7.68 10.44 -7.78
N ALA A 208 -8.02 9.80 -6.66
CA ALA A 208 -8.72 10.45 -5.56
C ALA A 208 -7.92 11.65 -5.01
N PHE A 209 -6.59 11.53 -4.88
CA PHE A 209 -5.73 12.65 -4.46
C PHE A 209 -5.77 13.79 -5.49
N VAL A 210 -5.52 13.50 -6.77
CA VAL A 210 -5.50 14.51 -7.84
C VAL A 210 -6.87 15.21 -7.97
N SER A 211 -7.96 14.47 -7.84
CA SER A 211 -9.31 15.05 -7.82
C SER A 211 -9.51 15.94 -6.61
N SER A 212 -9.01 15.57 -5.42
CA SER A 212 -9.16 16.39 -4.22
C SER A 212 -8.42 17.74 -4.28
N GLU A 213 -7.34 17.84 -5.06
CA GLU A 213 -6.65 19.13 -5.27
C GLU A 213 -7.44 20.08 -6.19
N ASN A 214 -8.33 19.54 -7.02
CA ASN A 214 -9.14 20.32 -7.96
C ASN A 214 -10.52 20.72 -7.38
N VAL A 215 -10.87 20.25 -6.19
CA VAL A 215 -12.14 20.57 -5.53
C VAL A 215 -11.92 21.75 -4.57
N SER A 216 -12.37 22.94 -4.98
CA SER A 216 -12.60 24.05 -4.06
C SER A 216 -13.92 23.81 -3.32
N PHE A 217 -13.84 23.48 -2.03
CA PHE A 217 -15.04 23.40 -1.21
C PHE A 217 -15.63 24.81 -1.02
N PRO A 218 -16.92 25.05 -1.27
CA PRO A 218 -17.57 26.30 -0.90
C PRO A 218 -17.47 26.48 0.62
N THR A 219 -17.05 27.68 1.05
CA THR A 219 -16.70 28.06 2.43
C THR A 219 -17.76 27.69 3.48
N TYR A 220 -19.01 27.46 3.07
CA TYR A 220 -20.13 27.11 3.95
C TYR A 220 -20.18 25.64 4.40
N THR A 221 -19.50 24.71 3.71
CA THR A 221 -19.36 23.31 4.16
C THR A 221 -18.23 23.12 5.17
N ALA A 222 -17.41 24.15 5.39
CA ALA A 222 -16.33 24.13 6.35
C ALA A 222 -16.87 23.88 7.77
N VAL A 223 -17.97 24.49 8.20
CA VAL A 223 -18.40 24.47 9.62
C VAL A 223 -18.81 23.08 10.14
N ILE A 224 -19.16 22.12 9.28
CA ILE A 224 -19.55 20.77 9.71
C ILE A 224 -18.37 19.77 9.64
N ILE A 225 -17.27 20.12 8.94
CA ILE A 225 -16.10 19.23 8.71
C ILE A 225 -14.77 19.83 9.24
N THR A 226 -14.77 21.09 9.69
CA THR A 226 -13.59 21.81 10.23
C THR A 226 -13.40 21.55 11.72
N PRO A 227 -12.82 20.39 12.06
CA PRO A 227 -11.50 20.52 12.66
C PRO A 227 -10.39 19.83 11.86
N VAL A 228 -10.72 19.14 10.75
CA VAL A 228 -9.82 18.10 10.22
C VAL A 228 -8.99 18.53 8.98
N ILE A 229 -9.37 19.57 8.23
CA ILE A 229 -8.79 19.74 6.87
C ILE A 229 -8.12 21.09 6.57
N TYR A 230 -8.29 22.17 7.35
CA TYR A 230 -7.66 23.45 7.00
C TYR A 230 -7.13 24.23 8.21
N HIS A 231 -5.81 24.33 8.33
CA HIS A 231 -5.15 25.49 8.93
C HIS A 231 -4.19 26.09 7.90
N PRO A 232 -4.47 27.28 7.35
CA PRO A 232 -3.51 27.97 6.51
C PRO A 232 -2.34 28.45 7.37
N HIS A 233 -1.13 28.28 6.83
CA HIS A 233 0.11 28.76 7.43
C HIS A 233 0.11 30.31 7.45
N PRO A 234 0.49 30.98 8.56
CA PRO A 234 0.27 32.41 8.74
C PRO A 234 1.35 33.32 8.11
N SER A 235 1.79 33.07 6.87
CA SER A 235 2.92 33.80 6.28
C SER A 235 2.67 34.50 4.94
N LEU A 236 1.42 34.75 4.54
CA LEU A 236 1.10 35.44 3.27
C LEU A 236 0.08 36.59 3.40
N ALA A 237 -0.06 37.20 4.58
CA ALA A 237 -0.99 38.33 4.80
C ALA A 237 -0.33 39.72 4.73
N PHE A 238 0.88 39.84 4.17
CA PHE A 238 1.51 41.13 3.89
C PHE A 238 1.73 41.24 2.41
N PHE A 239 0.83 41.89 1.68
CA PHE A 239 1.09 42.69 0.47
C PHE A 239 -0.26 43.02 -0.15
N TYR A 240 -0.88 44.12 0.28
CA TYR A 240 -1.58 45.10 -0.56
C TYR A 240 -1.91 46.32 0.33
N PRO A 241 -1.42 47.53 0.00
CA PRO A 241 -1.73 48.77 0.72
C PRO A 241 -2.84 49.57 0.01
N PRO A 242 -3.18 50.75 0.57
CA PRO A 242 -4.30 50.99 1.49
C PRO A 242 -5.68 51.05 0.81
#